data_AF-A0A5M3W8M6-F1
#
_entry.id   AF-A0A5M3W8M6-F1
#
_cell.length_a   1.000
_cell.length_b   1.000
_cell.length_c   1.000
_cell.angle_alpha   90.00
_cell.angle_beta   90.00
_cell.angle_gamma   90.00
#
_symmetry.space_group_name_H-M   'P 1'
#
loop_
_entity.id
_entity.type
_entity.pdbx_description
1 polymer ?
#
loop_
_entity_poly.entity_id
_entity_poly.type
_entity_poly.pdbx_seq_one_letter_code
_entity_poly.pdbx_strand_id
1 'polypeptide(L)' 'MGIIQIRDVPEATERMLKARAEREGKSLAAYVRDLLNEEAAAPALDEVMAKIANDEPVPYDPDFVRETMREGRR' A
#
# COMPACT_ATOMS: atom_id res chain seq x y z
N MET A 1 -14.43 17.04 -2.12
CA MET A 1 -13.37 17.56 -1.23
C MET A 1 -13.95 17.58 0.17
N GLY A 2 -13.29 16.95 1.15
CA GLY A 2 -13.80 16.79 2.51
C GLY A 2 -12.71 16.99 3.55
N ILE A 3 -13.11 17.27 4.78
CA ILE A 3 -12.21 17.40 5.92
C ILE A 3 -12.38 16.15 6.79
N ILE A 4 -11.26 15.50 7.11
CA ILE A 4 -11.23 14.38 8.06
C ILE A 4 -10.63 14.91 9.37
N GLN A 5 -11.35 14.68 10.47
CA GLN A 5 -10.86 14.94 11.82
C GLN A 5 -10.56 13.62 12.52
N ILE A 6 -9.30 13.42 12.90
CA ILE A 6 -8.85 12.25 13.65
C ILE A 6 -8.84 12.64 15.14
N ARG A 7 -9.59 11.91 15.97
CA ARG A 7 -9.71 12.17 17.41
C ARG A 7 -8.88 11.16 18.21
N ASP A 8 -8.58 11.54 19.45
CA ASP A 8 -7.92 10.69 20.44
C ASP A 8 -6.58 10.10 19.98
N VAL A 9 -5.82 10.87 19.19
CA VAL A 9 -4.47 10.49 18.77
C VAL A 9 -3.53 10.57 19.96
N PRO A 10 -2.82 9.48 20.32
CA PRO A 10 -1.83 9.53 21.38
C PRO A 10 -0.75 10.58 21.08
N GLU A 11 -0.39 11.39 22.07
CA GLU A 11 0.58 12.48 21.92
C GLU A 11 1.94 11.98 21.40
N ALA A 12 2.35 10.77 21.77
CA ALA A 12 3.56 10.13 21.27
C ALA A 12 3.48 9.88 19.74
N THR A 13 2.33 9.44 19.24
CA THR A 13 2.09 9.23 17.81
C THR A 13 2.10 10.55 17.06
N GLU A 14 1.42 11.57 17.58
CA GLU A 14 1.41 12.90 16.97
C GLU A 14 2.82 13.48 16.83
N ARG A 15 3.62 13.43 17.90
CA ARG A 15 5.03 13.89 17.89
C ARG A 15 5.86 13.18 16.83
N MET A 16 5.70 11.86 16.72
CA MET A 16 6.42 11.05 15.74
C MET A 16 6.06 11.45 14.31
N LEU A 17 4.76 11.60 14.02
CA LEU A 17 4.29 12.00 12.69
C LEU A 17 4.76 13.41 12.34
N LYS A 18 4.75 14.34 13.31
CA LYS A 18 5.25 15.70 13.12
C LYS A 18 6.75 15.72 12.80
N ALA A 19 7.56 14.98 13.54
CA ALA A 19 8.99 14.87 13.25
C ALA A 19 9.28 14.29 11.85
N ARG A 20 8.47 13.31 11.41
CA ARG A 20 8.58 12.76 10.04
C ARG A 20 8.18 13.79 8.98
N ALA A 21 7.09 14.51 9.20
CA ALA A 21 6.64 15.58 8.30
C ALA A 21 7.69 16.69 8.16
N GLU A 22 8.30 17.13 9.27
CA GLU A 22 9.39 18.11 9.27
C GLU A 22 10.60 17.62 8.48
N ARG A 23 10.98 16.34 8.64
CA ARG A 23 12.08 15.72 7.87
C ARG A 23 11.81 15.71 6.36
N GLU A 24 10.55 15.63 5.94
CA GLU A 24 10.13 15.69 4.54
C GLU A 24 9.83 17.11 4.06
N GLY A 25 9.98 18.14 4.91
CA GLY A 25 9.65 19.53 4.56
C GLY A 25 8.14 19.76 4.34
N LYS A 26 7.29 18.91 4.90
CA LYS A 26 5.84 18.95 4.76
C LYS A 26 5.17 19.45 6.04
N SER A 27 4.00 20.07 5.91
CA SER A 27 3.12 20.25 7.06
C SER A 27 2.57 18.89 7.53
N LEU A 28 2.24 18.75 8.82
CA LEU A 28 1.68 17.52 9.36
C LEU A 28 0.41 17.08 8.61
N ALA A 29 -0.47 18.03 8.27
CA ALA A 29 -1.69 17.76 7.52
C ALA A 29 -1.40 17.22 6.10
N ALA A 30 -0.40 17.78 5.42
CA ALA A 30 0.00 17.28 4.10
C ALA A 30 0.59 15.87 4.21
N TYR A 31 1.47 15.63 5.19
CA TYR A 31 2.07 14.32 5.43
C TYR A 31 1.02 13.24 5.74
N VAL A 32 0.08 13.51 6.65
CA VAL A 32 -0.98 12.55 7.00
C VAL A 32 -1.93 12.30 5.84
N ARG A 33 -2.25 13.33 5.05
CA ARG A 33 -3.07 13.16 3.84
C ARG A 33 -2.38 12.23 2.84
N ASP A 34 -1.09 12.43 2.60
CA ASP A 34 -0.32 11.58 1.68
C ASP A 34 -0.31 10.13 2.19
N LEU A 35 -0.09 9.91 3.49
CA LEU A 35 -0.15 8.59 4.13
C LEU A 35 -1.52 7.92 3.96
N LEU A 36 -2.61 8.66 4.14
CA LEU A 36 -3.97 8.13 3.95
C LEU A 36 -4.26 7.79 2.48
N ASN A 37 -3.71 8.56 1.54
CA ASN A 37 -3.85 8.26 0.11
C ASN A 37 -3.04 7.03 -0.29
N GLU A 38 -1.84 6.86 0.25
CA GLU A 38 -1.01 5.66 0.04
C GLU A 38 -1.71 4.42 0.58
N GLU A 39 -2.24 4.49 1.80
CA GLU A 39 -3.01 3.39 2.40
C GLU A 39 -4.26 3.06 1.58
N ALA A 40 -5.01 4.07 1.15
CA ALA A 40 -6.22 3.88 0.34
C ALA A 40 -5.94 3.41 -1.10
N ALA A 41 -4.72 3.59 -1.60
CA ALA A 41 -4.33 3.13 -2.93
C ALA A 41 -4.02 1.62 -2.96
N ALA A 42 -3.72 1.02 -1.81
CA ALA A 42 -3.51 -0.41 -1.71
C ALA A 42 -4.87 -1.14 -1.58
N PRO A 43 -5.28 -1.98 -2.56
CA PRO A 43 -6.45 -2.83 -2.36
C PRO A 43 -6.20 -3.77 -1.20
N ALA A 44 -7.23 -4.00 -0.38
CA ALA A 44 -7.13 -4.97 0.71
C ALA A 44 -6.84 -6.36 0.13
N LEU A 45 -6.14 -7.22 0.87
CA LEU A 45 -5.79 -8.57 0.39
C LEU A 45 -7.02 -9.32 -0.13
N ASP A 46 -8.14 -9.21 0.59
CA ASP A 46 -9.40 -9.85 0.20
C ASP A 46 -9.95 -9.30 -1.13
N GLU A 47 -9.79 -8.00 -1.38
CA GLU A 47 -10.18 -7.36 -2.64
C GLU A 47 -9.27 -7.81 -3.79
N VAL A 48 -7.96 -7.95 -3.53
CA VAL A 48 -7.01 -8.50 -4.50
C VAL A 48 -7.34 -9.95 -4.82
N MET A 49 -7.63 -10.77 -3.80
CA MET A 49 -7.97 -12.18 -3.99
C MET A 49 -9.30 -12.36 -4.73
N ALA A 50 -10.31 -11.53 -4.41
CA ALA A 50 -11.57 -11.50 -5.14
C ALA A 50 -11.39 -11.07 -6.60
N LYS A 51 -10.49 -10.12 -6.85
CA LYS A 51 -10.13 -9.71 -8.21
C LYS A 51 -9.44 -10.85 -8.97
N ILE A 52 -8.43 -11.49 -8.38
CA ILE A 52 -7.73 -12.63 -9.00
C ILE A 52 -8.70 -13.77 -9.31
N ALA A 53 -9.66 -14.05 -8.42
CA ALA A 53 -10.66 -15.09 -8.64
C ALA A 53 -11.63 -14.78 -9.80
N ASN A 54 -11.84 -13.49 -10.12
CA ASN A 54 -12.73 -13.04 -11.19
C ASN A 54 -12.01 -12.77 -12.52
N ASP A 55 -10.70 -12.48 -12.49
CA ASP A 55 -9.94 -12.18 -13.70
C ASP A 55 -9.76 -13.45 -14.56
N GLU A 56 -9.82 -13.30 -15.88
CA GLU A 56 -9.63 -14.41 -16.81
C GLU A 56 -8.19 -14.92 -16.75
N PRO A 57 -7.95 -16.24 -16.59
CA PRO A 57 -6.60 -16.78 -16.50
C PRO A 57 -5.78 -16.41 -17.74
N VAL A 58 -4.63 -15.78 -17.53
CA VAL A 58 -3.71 -15.49 -18.62
C VAL A 58 -3.16 -16.82 -19.16
N PRO A 59 -3.28 -17.10 -20.46
CA PRO A 59 -2.72 -18.32 -21.03
C PRO A 59 -1.20 -18.28 -20.89
N TYR A 60 -0.65 -19.32 -20.27
CA TYR A 60 0.78 -19.51 -20.11
C TYR A 60 1.16 -20.90 -20.58
N ASP A 61 2.42 -21.05 -20.99
CA ASP A 61 3.02 -22.34 -21.29
C ASP A 61 3.48 -23.00 -19.97
N PRO A 62 2.87 -24.11 -19.53
CA PRO A 62 3.23 -24.76 -18.28
C PRO A 62 4.65 -25.33 -18.28
N ASP A 63 5.19 -25.70 -19.46
CA ASP A 63 6.52 -26.29 -19.56
C ASP A 63 7.60 -25.21 -19.44
N PHE A 64 7.38 -24.03 -20.01
CA PHE A 64 8.23 -22.86 -19.80
C PHE A 64 8.35 -22.43 -18.33
N VAL A 65 7.23 -22.44 -17.58
CA VAL A 65 7.22 -22.10 -16.14
C VAL A 65 7.98 -23.15 -15.31
N ARG A 66 7.85 -24.43 -15.68
CA ARG A 66 8.57 -25.52 -15.00
C ARG A 66 10.08 -25.48 -15.26
N GLU A 67 10.48 -25.11 -16.47
CA GLU A 67 11.88 -24.94 -16.86
C GLU A 67 12.53 -23.80 -16.07
N THR A 68 11.92 -22.62 -16.06
CA THR A 68 12.40 -21.46 -15.29
C THR A 68 12.46 -21.69 -13.77
N MET A 69 11.50 -22.44 -13.20
CA MET A 69 11.52 -22.83 -11.78
C MET A 69 12.69 -23.79 -11.45
N ARG A 70 13.06 -24.67 -12.39
CA ARG A 70 14.19 -25.60 -12.24
C ARG A 70 15.54 -24.91 -12.46
N GLU A 71 15.59 -23.91 -13.35
CA GLU A 71 16.80 -23.14 -13.63
C GLU A 71 17.21 -22.18 -12.49
N GLY A 72 16.28 -21.85 -11.60
CA GLY A 72 16.55 -21.36 -10.24
C GLY A 72 17.48 -20.15 -10.13
N ARG A 73 16.89 -18.97 -9.88
CA ARG A 73 17.54 -17.82 -9.20
C ARG A 73 19.02 -17.60 -9.56
N ARG A 74 19.26 -16.76 -10.58
CA ARG A 74 20.45 -15.91 -10.60
C ARG A 74 20.03 -14.46 -10.48
#